data_AF-A0A7J3NMC6-F1
#
_entry.id   AF-A0A7J3NMC6-F1
#
_cell.length_a   1.000
_cell.length_b   1.000
_cell.length_c   1.000
_cell.angle_alpha   90.00
_cell.angle_beta   90.00
_cell.angle_gamma   90.00
#
_symmetry.space_group_name_H-M   'P 1'
#
loop_
_entity.id
_entity.type
_entity.pdbx_description
1 polymer ?
#
loop_
_entity_poly.entity_id
_entity_poly.type
_entity_poly.pdbx_seq_one_letter_code
_entity_poly.pdbx_strand_id
1 'polypeptide(L)' 'MWLLRGAPKNKEVAERILKRRGDKLTPEERAYLLETIRMGLEAERYIKEVEKRRKTPIEVNT' A
#
# COMPACT_ATOMS: atom_id res chain seq x y z
N MET A 1 -9.72 -9.65 5.42
CA MET A 1 -8.95 -8.58 6.12
C MET A 1 -7.43 -8.81 6.16
N TRP A 2 -6.92 -10.04 5.92
CA TRP A 2 -5.48 -10.34 5.88
C TRP A 2 -4.71 -9.75 4.69
N LEU A 3 -5.38 -9.51 3.55
CA LEU A 3 -4.78 -8.91 2.36
C LEU A 3 -4.32 -7.45 2.57
N LEU A 4 -4.95 -6.71 3.49
CA LEU A 4 -4.66 -5.27 3.69
C LEU A 4 -3.37 -5.00 4.47
N ARG A 5 -2.92 -5.92 5.34
CA ARG A 5 -1.63 -5.76 6.06
C ARG A 5 -0.43 -6.19 5.22
N GLY A 6 -0.62 -7.11 4.27
CA GLY A 6 0.44 -7.53 3.36
C GLY A 6 0.76 -6.49 2.29
N ALA A 7 -0.22 -5.69 1.86
CA ALA A 7 -0.07 -4.74 0.77
C ALA A 7 1.01 -3.65 1.01
N PRO A 8 1.09 -2.98 2.18
CA PRO A 8 2.19 -2.04 2.46
C PRO A 8 3.57 -2.71 2.42
N LYS A 9 3.66 -3.96 2.91
CA LYS A 9 4.93 -4.70 2.90
C LYS A 9 5.34 -5.11 1.48
N ASN A 10 4.38 -5.53 0.68
CA ASN A 10 4.60 -5.88 -0.71
C ASN A 10 5.03 -4.67 -1.54
N LYS A 11 4.48 -3.47 -1.26
CA LYS A 11 4.99 -2.21 -1.83
C LYS A 11 6.47 -2.00 -1.51
N GLU A 12 6.88 -2.08 -0.24
CA GLU A 12 8.30 -1.90 0.12
C GLU A 12 9.23 -2.87 -0.62
N VAL A 13 8.78 -4.12 -0.79
CA VAL A 13 9.54 -5.13 -1.52
C VAL A 13 9.61 -4.77 -3.00
N ALA A 14 8.50 -4.38 -3.62
CA ALA A 14 8.44 -3.96 -5.02
C ALA A 14 9.32 -2.72 -5.29
N GLU A 15 9.30 -1.72 -4.41
CA GLU A 15 10.18 -0.54 -4.49
C GLU A 15 11.67 -0.93 -4.45
N ARG A 16 12.04 -1.87 -3.57
CA ARG A 16 13.42 -2.37 -3.50
C ARG A 16 13.84 -3.13 -4.75
N ILE A 17 12.93 -3.92 -5.33
CA ILE A 17 13.22 -4.67 -6.57
C ILE A 17 13.42 -3.69 -7.73
N LEU A 18 12.50 -2.73 -7.92
CA LEU A 18 12.64 -1.69 -8.95
C LEU A 18 13.94 -0.90 -8.79
N LYS A 19 14.30 -0.50 -7.57
CA LYS A 19 15.54 0.25 -7.32
C LYS A 19 16.81 -0.55 -7.63
N ARG A 20 16.81 -1.87 -7.36
CA ARG A 20 18.02 -2.72 -7.51
C ARG A 20 18.17 -3.32 -8.90
N ARG A 21 17.06 -3.57 -9.59
CA ARG A 21 17.02 -4.38 -10.82
C ARG A 21 16.16 -3.78 -11.92
N GLY A 22 15.70 -2.53 -11.79
CA GLY A 22 14.74 -1.90 -12.69
C GLY A 22 15.09 -2.01 -14.18
N ASP A 23 16.38 -1.93 -14.52
CA ASP A 23 16.86 -2.00 -15.91
C ASP A 23 16.89 -3.43 -16.48
N LYS A 24 16.76 -4.44 -15.62
CA LYS A 24 16.78 -5.87 -15.99
C LYS A 24 15.39 -6.49 -16.05
N LEU A 25 14.34 -5.72 -15.75
CA LEU A 25 12.96 -6.20 -15.73
C LEU A 25 12.35 -6.13 -17.11
N THR A 26 11.51 -7.11 -17.44
CA THR A 26 10.65 -6.99 -18.62
C THR A 26 9.60 -5.89 -18.41
N PRO A 27 8.99 -5.36 -19.48
CA PRO A 27 7.88 -4.41 -19.36
C PRO A 27 6.74 -4.93 -18.47
N GLU A 28 6.42 -6.23 -18.56
CA GLU A 28 5.38 -6.90 -17.78
C GLU A 28 5.73 -6.99 -16.29
N GLU A 29 6.96 -7.40 -15.97
CA GLU A 29 7.44 -7.44 -14.58
C GLU A 29 7.44 -6.04 -13.96
N ARG A 30 7.87 -5.04 -14.74
CA ARG A 30 7.87 -3.64 -14.32
C ARG A 30 6.45 -3.16 -14.04
N ALA A 31 5.51 -3.45 -14.94
CA ALA A 31 4.09 -3.11 -14.76
C ALA A 31 3.50 -3.76 -13.51
N TYR A 32 3.81 -5.05 -13.27
CA TYR A 32 3.37 -5.77 -12.08
C TYR A 32 3.88 -5.15 -10.78
N LEU A 33 5.16 -4.77 -10.73
CA LEU A 33 5.74 -4.11 -9.56
C LEU A 33 5.14 -2.71 -9.33
N LEU A 34 4.91 -1.94 -10.39
CA LEU A 34 4.26 -0.64 -10.30
C LEU A 34 2.82 -0.75 -9.76
N GLU A 35 2.07 -1.75 -10.22
CA GLU A 35 0.72 -2.03 -9.72
C GLU A 35 0.75 -2.45 -8.24
N THR A 36 1.70 -3.31 -7.86
CA THR A 36 1.92 -3.69 -6.46
C THR A 36 2.18 -2.48 -5.57
N ILE A 37 2.95 -1.51 -6.07
CA ILE A 37 3.22 -0.26 -5.36
C ILE A 37 1.95 0.58 -5.21
N ARG A 38 1.18 0.73 -6.30
CA ARG A 38 -0.09 1.47 -6.30
C ARG A 38 -1.05 0.91 -5.24
N MET A 39 -1.23 -0.41 -5.22
CA MET A 39 -2.09 -1.09 -4.25
C MET A 39 -1.63 -0.87 -2.80
N GLY A 40 -0.31 -0.89 -2.55
CA GLY A 40 0.21 -0.62 -1.20
C GLY A 40 0.00 0.82 -0.75
N LEU A 41 0.11 1.81 -1.65
CA LEU A 41 -0.18 3.22 -1.33
C LEU A 41 -1.67 3.43 -1.01
N GLU A 42 -2.56 2.75 -1.73
CA GLU A 42 -4.00 2.78 -1.45
C GLU A 42 -4.32 2.15 -0.08
N ALA A 43 -3.69 1.01 0.23
CA ALA A 43 -3.84 0.38 1.54
C ALA A 43 -3.36 1.29 2.68
N GLU A 44 -2.21 1.96 2.52
CA GLU A 44 -1.70 2.93 3.50
C GLU A 44 -2.66 4.11 3.70
N ARG A 45 -3.23 4.64 2.63
CA ARG A 45 -4.22 5.73 2.70
C ARG A 45 -5.46 5.27 3.47
N TYR A 46 -5.99 4.09 3.13
CA TYR A 46 -7.15 3.52 3.80
C TYR A 46 -6.90 3.30 5.30
N ILE A 47 -5.73 2.74 5.67
CA ILE A 47 -5.35 2.54 7.08
C ILE A 47 -5.35 3.88 7.83
N LYS A 48 -4.74 4.93 7.26
CA LYS A 48 -4.71 6.27 7.88
C LYS A 48 -6.12 6.85 8.06
N GLU A 49 -7.01 6.68 7.08
CA GLU A 49 -8.40 7.14 7.19
C GLU A 49 -9.17 6.42 8.29
N VAL A 50 -9.01 5.10 8.40
CA VAL A 50 -9.62 4.29 9.45
C VAL A 50 -9.08 4.70 10.82
N GLU A 51 -7.77 4.89 10.96
CA GLU A 51 -7.15 5.37 12.20
C GLU A 51 -7.64 6.76 12.61
N LYS A 52 -7.85 7.66 11.65
CA LYS A 52 -8.42 8.98 11.90
C LYS A 52 -9.84 8.88 12.46
N ARG A 53 -10.70 8.06 11.83
CA ARG A 53 -12.09 7.84 12.29
C ARG A 53 -12.17 7.21 13.68
N ARG A 54 -11.23 6.33 14.04
CA ARG A 54 -11.17 5.72 15.39
C ARG A 54 -10.77 6.71 16.48
N LYS A 55 -10.06 7.79 16.13
CA LYS A 55 -9.58 8.81 17.08
C LYS A 55 -10.54 9.99 17.23
N THR A 56 -11.48 10.18 16.31
CA THR A 56 -12.55 11.17 16.48
C THR A 56 -13.63 10.55 17.37
N PRO A 57 -13.83 11.04 18.61
CA PRO A 57 -14.95 10.60 19.42
C PRO A 57 -16.21 10.96 18.65
N ILE A 58 -17.12 10.00 18.50
CA ILE A 58 -18.49 10.32 18.13
C ILE A 58 -19.00 11.09 19.36
N GLU A 59 -19.11 12.41 19.28
CA GLU A 59 -19.95 13.17 20.20
C GLU A 59 -21.37 12.65 19.94
N VAL A 60 -21.73 11.59 20.67
CA VAL A 60 -23.10 11.10 20.71
C VAL A 60 -23.84 12.17 21.50
N ASN A 61 -24.46 13.10 20.78
CA ASN A 61 -25.45 14.01 21.34
C ASN A 61 -26.61 13.14 21.86
N THR A 62 -26.57 12.82 23.16
CA THR A 62 -27.71 12.41 23.97
C THR A 62 -28.65 13.58 24.21
#